data_AF-A0A357MLF5-F1
#
_entry.id   AF-A0A357MLF5-F1
#
_cell.length_a   1.000
_cell.length_b   1.000
_cell.length_c   1.000
_cell.angle_alpha   90.00
_cell.angle_beta   90.00
_cell.angle_gamma   90.00
#
_symmetry.space_group_name_H-M   'P 1'
#
loop_
_entity.id
_entity.type
_entity.pdbx_description
1 polymer ?
#
loop_
_entity_poly.entity_id
_entity_poly.type
_entity_poly.pdbx_seq_one_letter_code
_entity_poly.pdbx_strand_id
1 'polypeptide(L)'
;NAAEIAADRGVEIFTIGVGDPDATGEDKVDLATLRTVAARTGGEFFFAEDASALEAVYDRIDALAPREVESLSYRPRQSLAWLPLAGAALIGLAALAALRLMGARRRRGGELRA
;
A
#
# COMPACT_ATOMS: atom_id res chain seq x y z
N ASN A 1 -13.33 16.99 -16.66
CA ASN A 1 -13.34 15.82 -17.58
C ASN A 1 -12.54 14.67 -16.94
N ALA A 2 -12.73 13.39 -17.27
CA ALA A 2 -12.00 12.29 -16.60
C ALA A 2 -10.47 12.39 -16.79
N ALA A 3 -10.03 12.76 -17.99
CA ALA A 3 -8.61 13.00 -18.29
C ALA A 3 -8.01 14.16 -17.46
N GLU A 4 -8.81 15.16 -17.13
CA GLU A 4 -8.38 16.32 -16.35
C GLU A 4 -8.20 15.95 -14.87
N ILE A 5 -9.11 15.14 -14.32
CA ILE A 5 -8.98 14.60 -12.96
C ILE A 5 -7.75 13.69 -12.84
N ALA A 6 -7.43 12.92 -13.88
CA ALA A 6 -6.23 12.10 -13.92
C ALA A 6 -4.96 12.97 -13.90
N ALA A 7 -4.92 14.02 -14.73
CA ALA A 7 -3.82 14.99 -14.75
C ALA A 7 -3.62 15.67 -13.39
N ASP A 8 -4.70 16.13 -12.75
CA ASP A 8 -4.67 16.76 -11.42
C ASP A 8 -4.11 15.84 -10.33
N ARG A 9 -4.20 14.51 -10.53
CA ARG A 9 -3.68 13.49 -9.62
C ARG A 9 -2.29 12.96 -10.00
N GLY A 10 -1.66 13.54 -11.03
CA GLY A 10 -0.38 13.07 -11.55
C GLY A 10 -0.45 11.68 -12.18
N VAL A 11 -1.62 11.30 -12.72
CA VAL A 11 -1.82 10.03 -13.42
C VAL A 11 -1.68 10.27 -14.92
N GLU A 12 -0.63 9.73 -15.51
CA GLU A 12 -0.39 9.70 -16.95
C GLU A 12 -1.23 8.61 -17.61
N ILE A 13 -1.90 8.92 -18.73
CA ILE A 13 -2.69 7.95 -19.51
C ILE A 13 -2.08 7.81 -20.90
N PHE A 14 -1.61 6.61 -21.20
CA PHE A 14 -1.21 6.20 -22.56
C PHE A 14 -2.41 5.61 -23.28
N THR A 15 -2.64 6.03 -24.53
CA THR A 15 -3.77 5.54 -25.33
C THR A 15 -3.25 4.83 -26.57
N ILE A 16 -3.88 3.70 -26.92
CA ILE A 16 -3.50 2.90 -28.08
C ILE A 16 -4.74 2.70 -28.95
N GLY A 17 -4.71 3.20 -30.19
CA GLY A 17 -5.68 2.84 -31.21
C GLY A 17 -5.24 1.57 -31.93
N VAL A 18 -6.14 0.59 -32.06
CA VAL A 18 -5.85 -0.69 -32.75
C VAL A 18 -6.83 -0.90 -33.90
N GLY A 19 -6.33 -1.29 -35.08
CA GLY A 19 -7.15 -1.66 -36.24
C GLY A 19 -6.91 -0.78 -37.47
N ASP A 20 -7.95 -0.63 -38.30
CA ASP A 20 -7.92 0.18 -39.53
C ASP A 20 -8.31 1.65 -39.23
N PRO A 21 -7.43 2.64 -39.49
CA PRO A 21 -7.75 4.05 -39.21
C PRO A 21 -8.80 4.63 -40.18
N ASP A 22 -8.99 3.99 -41.34
CA ASP A 22 -9.92 4.39 -42.39
C ASP A 22 -11.28 3.68 -42.27
N ALA A 23 -11.46 2.85 -41.22
CA ALA A 23 -12.74 2.23 -40.90
C ALA A 23 -13.87 3.28 -40.80
N THR A 24 -15.07 2.88 -41.23
CA THR A 24 -16.25 3.76 -41.30
C THR A 24 -17.41 3.20 -40.49
N GLY A 25 -18.35 4.06 -40.10
CA GLY A 25 -19.52 3.65 -39.33
C GLY A 25 -19.18 3.39 -37.85
N GLU A 26 -19.76 2.34 -37.28
CA GLU A 26 -19.58 1.99 -35.86
C GLU A 26 -18.19 1.39 -35.56
N ASP A 27 -17.50 0.88 -36.58
CA ASP A 27 -16.15 0.30 -36.44
C ASP A 27 -15.05 1.38 -36.41
N LYS A 28 -15.40 2.66 -36.65
CA LYS A 28 -14.44 3.75 -36.66
C LYS A 28 -13.99 4.12 -35.25
N VAL A 29 -12.70 3.91 -34.97
CA VAL A 29 -12.08 4.35 -33.72
C VAL A 29 -11.92 5.88 -33.72
N ASP A 30 -12.34 6.54 -32.63
CA ASP A 30 -12.11 7.97 -32.44
C ASP A 30 -10.68 8.26 -31.96
N LEU A 31 -9.76 8.26 -32.91
CA LEU A 31 -8.34 8.55 -32.69
C LEU A 31 -8.10 9.97 -32.18
N ALA A 32 -9.00 10.94 -32.46
CA ALA A 32 -8.85 12.32 -32.02
C ALA A 32 -9.10 12.44 -30.51
N THR A 33 -10.12 11.75 -30.00
CA THR A 33 -10.39 11.67 -28.57
C THR A 33 -9.25 10.97 -27.84
N LEU A 34 -8.72 9.86 -28.36
CA LEU A 34 -7.59 9.15 -27.76
C LEU A 34 -6.34 10.03 -27.63
N ARG A 35 -5.99 10.78 -28.69
CA ARG A 35 -4.88 11.75 -28.65
C ARG A 35 -5.12 12.84 -27.61
N THR A 36 -6.35 13.35 -27.52
CA THR A 36 -6.71 14.40 -26.57
C THR A 36 -6.58 13.93 -25.12
N VAL A 37 -6.97 12.69 -24.83
CA VAL A 37 -6.84 12.11 -23.48
C VAL A 37 -5.37 11.95 -23.08
N ALA A 38 -4.54 11.39 -23.97
CA ALA A 38 -3.11 11.23 -23.70
C ALA A 38 -2.43 12.58 -23.47
N ALA A 39 -2.64 13.53 -24.38
CA ALA A 39 -2.03 14.86 -24.29
C ALA A 39 -2.43 15.62 -23.01
N ARG A 40 -3.68 15.47 -22.54
CA ARG A 40 -4.14 16.13 -21.31
C ARG A 40 -3.54 15.56 -20.03
N THR A 41 -3.16 14.29 -20.04
CA THR A 41 -2.65 13.59 -18.86
C THR A 41 -1.12 13.54 -18.82
N GLY A 42 -0.45 14.04 -19.86
CA GLY A 42 1.01 13.97 -19.99
C GLY A 42 1.52 12.66 -20.57
N GLY A 43 0.63 11.74 -20.96
CA GLY A 43 0.99 10.50 -21.65
C GLY A 43 1.12 10.67 -23.17
N GLU A 44 1.35 9.56 -23.87
CA GLU A 44 1.54 9.51 -25.32
C GLU A 44 0.46 8.66 -26.01
N PHE A 45 0.13 9.02 -27.25
CA PHE A 45 -0.77 8.26 -28.11
C PHE A 45 0.02 7.36 -29.06
N PHE A 46 -0.40 6.11 -29.16
CA PHE A 46 0.15 5.13 -30.08
C PHE A 46 -0.94 4.56 -30.99
N PHE A 47 -0.51 4.06 -32.14
CA PHE A 47 -1.37 3.36 -33.09
C PHE A 47 -0.72 2.04 -33.48
N ALA A 48 -1.49 0.97 -33.46
CA ALA A 48 -1.07 -0.37 -33.86
C ALA A 48 -2.03 -0.93 -34.91
N GLU A 49 -1.50 -1.25 -36.09
CA GLU A 49 -2.29 -1.83 -37.17
C GLU A 49 -2.64 -3.31 -36.91
N ASP A 50 -1.82 -4.01 -36.12
CA ASP A 50 -2.00 -5.42 -35.79
C ASP A 50 -1.44 -5.79 -34.40
N ALA A 51 -1.55 -7.06 -34.03
CA ALA A 51 -1.08 -7.59 -32.74
C ALA A 51 0.44 -7.48 -32.55
N SER A 52 1.22 -7.58 -33.64
CA SER A 52 2.69 -7.46 -33.56
C SER A 52 3.13 -6.02 -33.34
N ALA A 53 2.46 -5.07 -34.00
CA ALA A 53 2.63 -3.65 -33.76
C ALA A 53 2.22 -3.26 -32.33
N LEU A 54 1.17 -3.89 -31.79
CA LEU A 54 0.72 -3.68 -30.42
C LEU A 54 1.77 -4.12 -29.40
N GLU A 55 2.44 -5.24 -29.62
CA GLU A 55 3.53 -5.72 -28.75
C GLU A 55 4.70 -4.71 -28.72
N ALA A 56 5.10 -4.20 -29.88
CA ALA A 56 6.14 -3.16 -29.97
C ALA A 56 5.75 -1.85 -29.24
N VAL A 57 4.46 -1.49 -29.24
CA VAL A 57 3.95 -0.34 -28.47
C VAL A 57 4.09 -0.59 -26.97
N TYR A 58 3.76 -1.80 -26.48
CA TYR A 58 3.94 -2.13 -25.07
C TYR A 58 5.41 -2.08 -24.65
N ASP A 59 6.32 -2.62 -25.45
CA ASP A 59 7.77 -2.54 -25.19
C ASP A 59 8.26 -1.09 -25.09
N ARG A 60 7.73 -0.21 -25.96
CA ARG A 60 8.05 1.21 -25.95
C ARG A 60 7.56 1.88 -24.67
N ILE A 61 6.33 1.56 -24.22
CA ILE A 61 5.76 2.11 -22.98
C ILE A 61 6.57 1.65 -21.78
N ASP A 62 6.94 0.38 -21.68
CA ASP A 62 7.73 -0.17 -20.58
C ASP A 62 9.12 0.50 -20.47
N ALA A 63 9.72 0.89 -21.60
CA ALA A 63 10.98 1.63 -21.62
C ALA A 63 10.83 3.10 -21.14
N LEU A 64 9.66 3.71 -21.34
CA LEU A 64 9.37 5.10 -20.99
C LEU A 64 8.87 5.26 -19.56
N ALA A 65 8.11 4.28 -19.06
CA ALA A 65 7.52 4.27 -17.73
C ALA A 65 8.10 3.12 -16.89
N PRO A 66 9.37 3.23 -16.43
CA PRO A 66 9.92 2.22 -15.54
C PRO A 66 9.02 2.12 -14.31
N ARG A 67 8.57 0.90 -14.00
CA ARG A 67 7.77 0.67 -12.79
C ARG A 67 8.61 1.06 -11.58
N GLU A 68 8.34 2.25 -11.04
CA GLU A 68 8.60 2.59 -9.65
C GLU A 68 7.73 1.63 -8.84
N VAL A 69 8.25 0.42 -8.58
CA VAL A 69 7.61 -0.49 -7.66
C VAL A 69 7.71 0.20 -6.32
N GLU A 70 6.65 0.92 -5.92
CA GLU A 70 6.36 1.11 -4.51
C GLU A 70 6.21 -0.30 -3.97
N SER A 71 7.34 -0.89 -3.57
CA SER A 71 7.33 -2.14 -2.83
C SER A 71 6.41 -1.83 -1.67
N LEU A 72 5.26 -2.50 -1.62
CA LEU A 72 4.40 -2.48 -0.44
C LEU A 72 5.29 -2.99 0.67
N SER A 73 5.98 -2.06 1.35
CA SER A 73 7.02 -2.36 2.31
C SER A 73 6.33 -3.21 3.35
N TYR A 74 6.66 -4.50 3.36
CA TYR A 74 6.21 -5.41 4.39
C TYR A 74 6.63 -4.78 5.71
N ARG A 75 5.65 -4.28 6.48
CA ARG A 75 5.91 -3.58 7.74
C ARG A 75 5.59 -4.57 8.86
N PRO A 76 6.54 -5.42 9.28
CA PRO A 76 6.30 -6.42 10.30
C PRO A 76 5.85 -5.73 11.58
N ARG A 77 4.57 -5.88 11.93
CA ARG A 77 4.03 -5.39 13.20
C ARG A 77 4.34 -6.42 14.27
N GLN A 78 5.32 -6.15 15.11
CA GLN A 78 5.53 -6.94 16.33
C GLN A 78 4.54 -6.51 17.41
N SER A 79 3.93 -7.48 18.08
CA SER A 79 3.05 -7.22 19.21
C SER A 79 3.87 -6.85 20.45
N LEU A 80 3.67 -5.63 20.97
CA LEU A 80 4.26 -5.16 22.22
C LEU A 80 3.44 -5.56 23.47
N ALA A 81 2.44 -6.45 23.32
CA ALA A 81 1.55 -6.85 24.41
C ALA A 81 2.27 -7.53 25.59
N TRP A 82 3.48 -8.06 25.38
CA TRP A 82 4.28 -8.68 26.44
C TRP A 82 4.79 -7.67 27.48
N LEU A 83 4.97 -6.39 27.11
CA LEU A 83 5.43 -5.34 28.03
C LEU A 83 4.45 -5.10 29.20
N PRO A 84 3.15 -4.78 28.97
CA PRO A 84 2.19 -4.62 30.06
C PRO A 84 1.94 -5.92 30.83
N LEU A 85 1.97 -7.08 30.17
CA LEU A 85 1.83 -8.38 30.84
C LEU A 85 2.99 -8.68 31.81
N ALA A 86 4.23 -8.42 31.39
CA ALA A 86 5.41 -8.56 32.23
C ALA A 86 5.34 -7.60 33.43
N GLY A 87 4.90 -6.35 33.20
CA GLY A 87 4.68 -5.38 34.27
C GLY A 87 3.66 -5.86 35.31
N ALA A 88 2.50 -6.35 34.87
CA ALA A 88 1.48 -6.88 35.76
C ALA A 88 1.99 -8.09 36.56
N ALA A 89 2.74 -8.99 35.92
CA ALA A 89 3.33 -10.15 36.59
C ALA A 89 4.32 -9.74 37.68
N LEU A 90 5.20 -8.77 37.42
CA LEU A 90 6.16 -8.24 38.40
C LEU A 90 5.47 -7.60 39.60
N ILE A 91 4.43 -6.79 39.35
CA ILE A 91 3.64 -6.17 40.44
C ILE A 91 2.98 -7.24 41.31
N GLY A 92 2.38 -8.28 40.70
CA GLY A 92 1.78 -9.39 41.42
C GLY A 92 2.78 -10.16 42.29
N LEU A 93 3.97 -10.46 41.76
CA LEU A 93 5.05 -11.11 42.50
C LEU A 93 5.55 -10.25 43.66
N ALA A 94 5.72 -8.94 43.45
CA ALA A 94 6.12 -8.00 44.49
C ALA A 94 5.07 -7.91 45.62
N ALA A 95 3.78 -7.87 45.27
CA ALA A 95 2.69 -7.87 46.23
C ALA A 95 2.67 -9.15 47.07
N LEU A 96 2.85 -10.32 46.44
CA LEU A 96 2.91 -11.60 47.15
C LEU A 96 4.11 -11.66 48.09
N ALA A 97 5.29 -11.22 47.65
CA ALA A 97 6.49 -11.15 48.47
C ALA A 97 6.29 -10.21 49.68
N ALA A 98 5.71 -9.03 49.47
CA ALA A 98 5.40 -8.09 50.53
C ALA A 98 4.44 -8.69 51.57
N LEU A 99 3.36 -9.34 51.12
CA LEU A 99 2.40 -10.02 52.00
C LEU A 99 3.07 -11.14 52.82
N ARG A 100 3.96 -11.93 52.20
CA ARG A 100 4.72 -12.99 52.89
C ARG A 100 5.66 -12.42 53.94
N LEU A 101 6.38 -11.33 53.63
CA LEU A 101 7.29 -10.66 54.55
C LEU A 101 6.54 -9.99 55.72
N MET A 102 5.41 -9.34 55.44
CA MET A 102 4.58 -8.72 56.47
C MET A 102 3.88 -9.76 57.36
N GLY A 103 3.41 -10.87 56.77
CA GLY A 103 2.83 -12.00 57.50
C GLY A 103 3.84 -12.72 58.40
N ALA A 104 5.09 -12.89 57.93
CA ALA A 104 6.18 -13.44 58.72
C ALA A 104 6.58 -12.52 59.89
N ARG A 105 6.55 -11.19 59.69
CA ARG A 105 6.80 -10.19 60.76
C ARG A 105 5.71 -10.17 61.83
N ARG A 106 4.43 -10.37 61.47
CA ARG A 106 3.33 -10.41 62.45
C ARG A 106 3.36 -11.64 63.35
N ARG A 107 3.82 -12.81 62.86
CA ARG A 107 3.91 -14.03 63.68
C ARG A 107 4.98 -13.94 64.77
N ARG A 108 6.13 -13.31 64.49
CA ARG A 108 7.21 -13.10 65.48
C ARG A 108 6.87 -12.10 66.59
N GLY A 109 5.90 -11.21 66.38
CA GLY A 109 5.45 -10.25 67.40
C GLY A 109 4.45 -10.80 68.42
N GLY A 110 3.87 -11.98 68.18
CA GLY A 110 2.88 -12.62 69.07
C GLY A 110 3.49 -13.47 70.19
N GLU A 111 4.74 -13.91 70.05
CA GLU A 111 5.41 -14.81 71.01
C GLU A 111 6.08 -14.06 72.19
N LEU A 112 6.10 -12.71 72.17
CA LEU A 112 6.70 -11.88 73.23
C LEU A 112 5.68 -11.30 74.23
N ARG A 113 4.42 -11.78 74.21
CA ARG A 113 3.33 -11.32 75.09
C ARG A 113 2.52 -12.45 75.74
N ALA A 114 3.11 -13.63 75.92
CA ALA A 114 2.56 -14.70 76.76
C ALA A 114 3.41 -14.86 78.02
#